data_AF-A0A5D2AXW9-F1
#
_entry.id   AF-A0A5D2AXW9-F1
#
_cell.length_a   1.000
_cell.length_b   1.000
_cell.length_c   1.000
_cell.angle_alpha   90.00
_cell.angle_beta   90.00
_cell.angle_gamma   90.00
#
_symmetry.space_group_name_H-M   'P 1'
#
loop_
_entity.id
_entity.type
_entity.pdbx_description
1 polymer ?
#
loop_
_entity_poly.entity_id
_entity_poly.type
_entity_poly.pdbx_seq_one_letter_code
_entity_poly.pdbx_strand_id
1 'polypeptide(L)'
;MFVKIYGPAAAPAMLAKYITDAEERYDNLLKTLDPQLSSKYQRRCEEATKEGGKVSGHPLGTWSIPPVIVNEDLYRSNCLNTE
;
A
#
# COMPACT_ATOMS: atom_id res chain seq x y z
N MET A 1 -11.03 4.38 8.32
CA MET A 1 -10.26 4.06 9.55
C MET A 1 -9.15 5.07 9.86
N PHE A 2 -8.22 5.44 8.96
CA PHE A 2 -7.22 6.51 9.24
C PHE A 2 -7.84 7.90 9.41
N VAL A 3 -8.79 8.28 8.56
CA VAL A 3 -9.54 9.56 8.66
C VAL A 3 -10.26 9.68 10.00
N LYS A 4 -10.78 8.58 10.55
CA LYS A 4 -11.45 8.55 11.86
C LYS A 4 -10.48 8.75 13.03
N ILE A 5 -9.22 8.35 12.87
CA ILE A 5 -8.20 8.41 13.93
C ILE A 5 -7.45 9.75 13.90
N TYR A 6 -7.03 10.18 12.70
CA TYR A 6 -6.13 11.33 12.51
C TYR A 6 -6.82 12.55 11.88
N GLY A 7 -8.09 12.42 11.49
CA GLY A 7 -8.80 13.44 10.71
C GLY A 7 -8.41 13.44 9.23
N PRO A 8 -9.22 14.08 8.35
CA PRO A 8 -9.00 14.04 6.91
C PRO A 8 -7.72 14.74 6.46
N ALA A 9 -7.26 15.76 7.20
CA ALA A 9 -6.06 16.51 6.86
C ALA A 9 -4.77 15.71 7.10
N ALA A 10 -4.68 14.99 8.23
CA ALA A 10 -3.46 14.26 8.58
C ALA A 10 -3.47 12.79 8.13
N ALA A 11 -4.64 12.22 7.80
CA ALA A 11 -4.76 10.82 7.41
C ALA A 11 -3.86 10.40 6.23
N PRO A 12 -3.71 11.17 5.13
CA PRO A 12 -2.80 10.80 4.04
C PRO A 12 -1.35 10.68 4.50
N ALA A 13 -0.87 11.65 5.27
CA ALA A 13 0.49 11.68 5.77
C ALA A 13 0.74 10.52 6.74
N MET A 14 -0.21 10.24 7.63
CA MET A 14 -0.11 9.13 8.57
C MET A 14 -0.17 7.76 7.88
N LEU A 15 -0.97 7.63 6.81
CA LEU A 15 -1.01 6.41 6.01
C LEU A 15 0.30 6.22 5.24
N ALA A 16 0.82 7.28 4.60
CA ALA A 16 2.11 7.23 3.90
C ALA A 16 3.23 6.80 4.86
N LYS A 17 3.30 7.42 6.04
CA LYS A 17 4.26 7.03 7.09
C LYS A 17 4.11 5.55 7.47
N TYR A 18 2.89 5.08 7.70
CA TYR A 18 2.65 3.69 8.08
C TYR A 18 3.08 2.71 6.98
N ILE A 19 2.85 3.04 5.70
CA ILE A 19 3.31 2.23 4.57
C ILE A 19 4.84 2.20 4.55
N THR A 20 5.51 3.35 4.67
CA THR A 20 6.98 3.43 4.72
C THR A 20 7.55 2.60 5.87
N ASP A 21 7.01 2.73 7.08
CA ASP A 21 7.45 1.94 8.24
C ASP A 21 7.28 0.42 8.00
N ALA A 22 6.21 0.02 7.29
CA ALA A 22 5.97 -1.38 6.94
C ALA A 22 6.95 -1.88 5.86
N GLU A 23 7.23 -1.07 4.85
CA GLU A 23 8.22 -1.38 3.80
C GLU A 23 9.63 -1.53 4.39
N GLU A 24 10.04 -0.64 5.30
CA GLU A 24 11.34 -0.76 5.98
C GLU A 24 11.45 -2.03 6.82
N ARG A 25 10.40 -2.38 7.57
CA ARG A 25 10.38 -3.64 8.35
C ARG A 25 10.45 -4.86 7.44
N TYR A 26 9.74 -4.82 6.31
CA TYR A 26 9.78 -5.89 5.33
C TYR A 26 11.18 -6.04 4.72
N ASP A 27 11.81 -4.94 4.32
CA ASP A 27 13.17 -4.93 3.77
C ASP A 27 14.20 -5.48 4.78
N ASN A 28 14.10 -5.06 6.05
CA ASN A 28 14.94 -5.61 7.12
C ASN A 28 14.75 -7.12 7.28
N LEU A 29 13.52 -7.61 7.28
CA LEU A 29 13.24 -9.04 7.37
C LEU A 29 13.82 -9.79 6.15
N LEU A 30 13.63 -9.24 4.94
CA LEU A 30 14.11 -9.81 3.70
C LEU A 30 15.64 -9.96 3.68
N LYS A 31 16.36 -8.99 4.24
CA LYS A 31 17.83 -9.04 4.41
C LYS A 31 18.30 -10.09 5.41
N THR A 32 17.47 -10.45 6.38
CA THR A 32 17.81 -11.48 7.38
C THR A 32 17.47 -12.91 6.95
N LEU A 33 16.68 -13.07 5.88
CA LEU A 33 16.34 -14.38 5.33
C LEU A 33 17.53 -15.03 4.64
N ASP A 34 17.44 -16.35 4.48
CA ASP A 34 18.35 -17.10 3.60
C ASP A 34 18.41 -16.44 2.20
N PRO A 35 19.60 -16.25 1.61
CA PRO A 35 19.73 -15.55 0.33
C PRO A 35 18.94 -16.16 -0.83
N GLN A 36 18.80 -17.49 -0.88
CA GLN A 36 18.00 -18.13 -1.94
C GLN A 36 16.52 -17.88 -1.72
N LEU A 37 16.07 -17.94 -0.46
CA LEU A 37 14.69 -17.65 -0.10
C LEU A 37 14.33 -16.19 -0.39
N SER A 38 15.19 -15.26 0.01
CA SER A 38 15.06 -13.83 -0.27
C SER A 38 14.94 -13.55 -1.77
N SER A 39 15.86 -14.09 -2.58
CA SER A 39 15.80 -13.94 -4.04
C SER A 39 14.53 -14.51 -4.66
N LYS A 40 14.07 -15.68 -4.19
CA LYS A 40 12.84 -16.32 -4.68
C LYS A 40 11.61 -15.47 -4.34
N TYR A 41 11.53 -14.92 -3.13
CA TYR A 41 10.44 -14.03 -2.74
C TYR A 41 10.41 -12.75 -3.57
N GLN A 42 11.56 -12.10 -3.75
CA GLN A 42 11.64 -10.87 -4.53
C GLN A 42 11.17 -11.10 -5.99
N ARG A 43 11.59 -12.21 -6.62
CA ARG A 43 11.11 -12.57 -7.96
C ARG A 43 9.58 -12.72 -8.01
N ARG A 44 8.98 -13.32 -6.98
CA ARG A 44 7.52 -13.48 -6.94
C ARG A 44 6.80 -12.13 -6.79
N CYS A 45 7.39 -11.17 -6.08
CA CYS A 45 6.87 -9.81 -5.99
C CYS A 45 6.89 -9.10 -7.35
N GLU A 46 7.97 -9.26 -8.13
CA GLU A 46 8.07 -8.72 -9.48
C GLU A 46 7.04 -9.35 -10.43
N GLU A 47 6.88 -10.68 -10.37
CA GLU A 47 5.87 -11.41 -11.14
C GLU A 47 4.45 -10.94 -10.83
N ALA A 48 4.09 -10.84 -9.54
CA ALA A 48 2.77 -10.37 -9.12
C ALA A 48 2.50 -8.91 -9.55
N THR A 49 3.52 -8.06 -9.49
CA THR A 49 3.41 -6.67 -9.96
C THR A 49 3.13 -6.62 -11.46
N LYS A 50 3.81 -7.48 -12.24
CA LYS A 50 3.60 -7.61 -13.68
C LYS A 50 2.24 -8.21 -14.02
N GLU A 51 1.78 -9.21 -13.29
CA GLU A 51 0.42 -9.80 -13.41
C GLU A 51 -0.66 -8.72 -13.20
N GLY A 52 -0.43 -7.76 -12.30
CA GLY A 52 -1.31 -6.61 -12.07
C GLY A 52 -1.22 -5.49 -13.12
N GLY A 53 -0.49 -5.69 -14.22
CA GLY A 53 -0.36 -4.73 -15.32
C GLY A 53 0.46 -3.48 -15.01
N LYS A 54 1.20 -3.46 -13.89
CA LYS A 54 2.09 -2.36 -13.53
C LYS A 54 3.55 -2.75 -13.79
N VAL A 55 4.31 -1.81 -14.35
CA VAL A 55 5.77 -1.90 -14.45
C VAL A 55 6.33 -0.83 -13.53
N SER A 56 6.60 -1.17 -12.28
CA SER A 56 7.23 -0.24 -11.34
C SER A 56 8.74 -0.36 -11.44
N GLY A 57 9.46 0.77 -11.39
CA GLY A 57 10.92 0.76 -11.19
C GLY A 57 11.33 0.36 -9.76
N HIS A 58 10.36 0.30 -8.84
CA HIS A 58 10.58 -0.11 -7.46
C HIS A 58 10.29 -1.62 -7.28
N PRO A 59 11.15 -2.38 -6.56
CA PRO A 59 11.01 -3.84 -6.42
C PRO A 59 9.70 -4.31 -5.79
N LEU A 60 9.07 -3.46 -4.98
CA LEU A 60 7.81 -3.77 -4.27
C LEU A 60 6.57 -3.12 -4.90
N GLY A 61 6.70 -2.52 -6.08
CA GLY A 61 5.64 -1.68 -6.62
C GLY A 61 5.76 -0.22 -6.20
N THR A 62 4.91 0.62 -6.78
CA THR A 62 4.72 2.02 -6.37
C THR A 62 3.32 2.19 -5.80
N TRP A 63 3.24 2.56 -4.52
CA TRP A 63 1.99 2.90 -3.86
C TRP A 63 1.61 4.36 -4.16
N SER A 64 0.38 4.57 -4.61
CA SER A 64 -0.23 5.90 -4.71
C SER A 64 -1.29 6.04 -3.63
N ILE A 65 -1.17 7.03 -2.75
CA ILE A 65 -2.19 7.28 -1.72
C ILE A 65 -3.49 7.72 -2.42
N PRO A 66 -4.61 7.01 -2.21
CA PRO A 66 -5.86 7.35 -2.86
C PRO A 66 -6.41 8.68 -2.32
N PRO A 67 -7.29 9.35 -3.09
CA PRO A 67 -7.99 10.53 -2.61
C PRO A 67 -8.71 10.27 -1.29
N VAL A 68 -8.71 11.28 -0.41
CA VAL A 68 -9.32 11.15 0.92
C VAL A 68 -10.83 11.11 0.81
N ILE A 69 -11.40 10.02 1.32
CA ILE A 69 -12.84 9.93 1.60
C ILE A 69 -13.08 10.56 2.97
N VAL A 70 -13.62 11.78 3.00
CA VAL A 70 -13.82 12.55 4.23
C VAL A 70 -14.94 11.95 5.08
N ASN A 71 -16.05 11.55 4.44
CA ASN A 71 -17.18 10.89 5.08
C ASN A 71 -17.43 9.54 4.40
N GLU A 72 -17.02 8.47 5.06
CA GLU A 72 -17.12 7.09 4.57
C GLU A 72 -18.59 6.68 4.35
N ASP A 73 -19.47 7.02 5.30
CA ASP A 73 -20.88 6.59 5.26
C ASP A 73 -21.60 7.26 4.08
N LEU A 74 -21.42 8.57 3.91
CA LEU A 74 -21.98 9.33 2.79
C LEU A 74 -21.42 8.81 1.45
N TYR A 75 -20.12 8.56 1.38
CA TYR A 75 -19.48 8.04 0.16
C TYR A 75 -20.08 6.68 -0.23
N ARG A 76 -20.25 5.77 0.72
CA ARG A 76 -20.86 4.45 0.49
C ARG A 76 -22.31 4.55 0.05
N SER A 77 -23.11 5.42 0.69
CA SER A 77 -24.48 5.68 0.27
C SER A 77 -24.55 6.21 -1.17
N ASN A 78 -23.66 7.12 -1.55
CA ASN A 78 -23.62 7.65 -2.91
C ASN A 78 -23.26 6.58 -3.94
N CYS A 79 -22.26 5.72 -3.66
CA CYS A 79 -21.90 4.62 -4.56
C CYS A 79 -23.07 3.65 -4.80
N LEU A 80 -23.84 3.33 -3.76
CA LEU A 80 -25.01 2.44 -3.86
C LEU A 80 -26.18 3.08 -4.63
N ASN A 81 -26.27 4.40 -4.65
CA ASN A 81 -27.31 5.15 -5.37
C ASN A 81 -26.95 5.44 -6.84
N THR A 82 -25.76 5.04 -7.28
CA THR A 82 -25.27 5.26 -8.66
C THR A 82 -25.39 4.00 -9.53
N GLU A 83 -26.14 2.99 -9.07
CA GLU A 83 -26.52 1.80 -9.84
C GLU A 83 -27.84 1.98 -10.58
#